data_AF-A0AA52AYQ5-F1
#
_entry.id   AF-A0AA52AYQ5-F1
#
_cell.length_a   1.000
_cell.length_b   1.000
_cell.length_c   1.000
_cell.angle_alpha   90.00
_cell.angle_beta   90.00
_cell.angle_gamma   90.00
#
_symmetry.space_group_name_H-M   'P 1'
#
loop_
_entity.id
_entity.type
_entity.pdbx_description
1 polymer ?
#
loop_
_entity_poly.entity_id
_entity_poly.type
_entity_poly.pdbx_seq_one_letter_code
_entity_poly.pdbx_strand_id
1 'polypeptide(L)' 'MGIALFTLGGTISMAGHTQGIGGVIRLNGADLAAAVPGLTQLGMPLDIHDMDAVPSANLTFAHVLALADSAS' A
#
# COMPACT_ATOMS: atom_id res chain seq x y z
N MET A 1 19.50 -6.13 7.35
CA MET A 1 18.15 -6.71 7.35
C MET A 1 17.17 -5.55 7.33
N GLY A 2 16.23 -5.53 6.39
CA GLY A 2 15.25 -4.46 6.20
C GLY A 2 13.84 -5.05 6.12
N ILE A 3 12.82 -4.19 6.15
CA ILE A 3 11.42 -4.57 5.89
C ILE A 3 11.05 -4.01 4.52
N ALA A 4 10.52 -4.86 3.64
CA ALA A 4 9.87 -4.42 2.41
C ALA A 4 8.34 -4.36 2.63
N LEU A 5 7.73 -3.24 2.28
CA LEU A 5 6.29 -3.02 2.32
C LEU A 5 5.76 -2.89 0.90
N PHE A 6 5.02 -3.90 0.46
CA PHE A 6 4.31 -3.88 -0.81
C PHE A 6 2.86 -3.46 -0.58
N THR A 7 2.40 -2.39 -1.23
CA THR A 7 1.00 -1.94 -1.12
C THR A 7 0.20 -2.29 -2.37
N LEU A 8 -0.95 -2.94 -2.18
CA LEU A 8 -1.85 -3.36 -3.27
C LEU A 8 -3.22 -2.65 -3.17
N GLY A 9 -3.34 -1.66 -2.29
CA GLY A 9 -4.60 -0.97 -1.99
C GLY A 9 -5.41 -1.63 -0.88
N GLY A 10 -6.70 -1.90 -1.16
CA GLY A 10 -7.67 -2.33 -0.14
C GLY A 10 -8.21 -1.18 0.72
N THR A 11 -8.97 -1.54 1.76
CA THR A 11 -9.63 -0.56 2.65
C THR A 11 -8.65 0.21 3.51
N ILE A 12 -7.51 -0.39 3.87
CA ILE A 12 -6.46 0.27 4.68
C ILE A 12 -5.93 1.54 3.98
N SER A 13 -5.92 1.55 2.65
CA SER A 13 -5.52 2.71 1.84
C SER A 13 -6.63 3.75 1.67
N MET A 14 -7.80 3.63 2.30
CA MET A 14 -8.89 4.61 2.10
C MET A 14 -8.82 5.73 3.16
N ALA A 15 -8.77 6.98 2.72
CA ALA A 15 -8.70 8.17 3.59
C ALA A 15 -9.95 9.07 3.50
N GLY A 16 -11.12 8.45 3.30
CA GLY A 16 -12.40 9.15 3.19
C GLY A 16 -12.72 9.58 1.76
N HIS A 17 -13.57 10.59 1.61
CA HIS A 17 -14.12 11.01 0.32
C HIS A 17 -13.64 12.41 -0.07
N THR A 18 -13.44 12.64 -1.37
CA THR A 18 -13.23 13.98 -1.91
C THR A 18 -14.54 14.77 -1.78
N GLN A 19 -14.47 15.96 -1.18
CA GLN A 19 -15.64 16.81 -1.00
C GLN A 19 -16.25 17.16 -2.36
N GLY A 20 -17.51 16.74 -2.57
CA GLY A 20 -18.32 17.12 -3.73
C GLY A 20 -18.21 16.25 -4.99
N ILE A 21 -17.32 15.24 -5.06
CA ILE A 21 -17.06 14.50 -6.32
C ILE A 21 -17.24 12.96 -6.20
N GLY A 22 -17.71 12.45 -5.05
CA GLY A 22 -18.05 11.03 -4.91
C GLY A 22 -16.87 10.05 -5.05
N GLY A 23 -15.62 10.54 -5.00
CA GLY A 23 -14.41 9.72 -5.09
C GLY A 23 -13.83 9.39 -3.71
N VAL A 24 -13.26 8.20 -3.55
CA VAL A 24 -12.52 7.80 -2.34
C VAL A 24 -11.06 8.24 -2.48
N ILE A 25 -10.53 8.93 -1.47
CA ILE A 25 -9.11 9.27 -1.40
C ILE A 25 -8.32 8.00 -1.10
N ARG A 26 -7.29 7.72 -1.91
CA ARG A 26 -6.44 6.54 -1.78
C ARG A 26 -5.04 6.94 -1.34
N LEU A 27 -4.60 6.37 -0.23
CA LEU A 27 -3.26 6.49 0.35
C LEU A 27 -2.30 5.54 -0.35
N ASN A 28 -1.10 6.03 -0.65
CA ASN A 28 0.03 5.19 -1.07
C ASN A 28 0.82 4.66 0.14
N GLY A 29 1.89 3.89 -0.10
CA GLY A 29 2.68 3.30 0.98
C GLY A 29 3.41 4.34 1.84
N ALA A 30 3.85 5.46 1.25
CA ALA A 30 4.47 6.54 2.01
C ALA A 30 3.46 7.19 2.97
N ASP A 31 2.23 7.43 2.51
CA ASP A 31 1.15 7.98 3.34
C ASP A 31 0.80 7.02 4.49
N LEU A 32 0.72 5.72 4.21
CA LEU A 32 0.46 4.68 5.21
C LEU A 32 1.59 4.60 6.24
N ALA A 33 2.85 4.66 5.81
CA ALA A 33 4.00 4.65 6.70
C ALA A 33 4.04 5.92 7.58
N ALA A 34 3.72 7.09 7.01
CA ALA A 34 3.64 8.35 7.73
C ALA A 34 2.53 8.34 8.80
N ALA A 35 1.42 7.63 8.53
CA ALA A 35 0.33 7.44 9.49
C ALA A 35 0.72 6.53 10.69
N VAL A 36 1.84 5.81 10.60
CA VAL A 36 2.33 4.91 11.65
C VAL A 36 3.77 5.29 12.05
N PRO A 37 3.95 6.34 12.88
CA PRO A 37 5.28 6.80 13.31
C PRO A 37 6.14 5.71 13.97
N GLY A 38 5.52 4.68 14.57
CA GLY A 38 6.23 3.54 15.14
C GLY A 38 7.07 2.75 14.13
N LEU A 39 6.75 2.77 12.83
CA LEU A 39 7.52 2.07 11.81
C LEU A 39 8.93 2.65 11.63
N THR A 40 9.07 3.97 11.72
CA THR A 40 10.40 4.62 11.63
C THR A 40 11.22 4.43 12.91
N GLN A 41 10.54 4.19 14.04
CA GLN A 41 11.17 3.96 15.35
C GLN A 41 11.74 2.55 15.52
N LEU A 42 11.42 1.61 14.63
CA LEU A 42 11.95 0.24 14.65
C LEU A 42 13.47 0.17 14.41
N GLY A 43 14.08 1.25 13.91
CA GLY A 43 15.51 1.29 13.60
C GLY A 43 15.92 0.37 12.45
N MET A 44 14.95 -0.14 11.69
CA MET A 44 15.14 -0.97 10.51
C MET A 44 14.73 -0.19 9.26
N PRO A 45 15.49 -0.24 8.16
CA PRO A 45 15.09 0.43 6.92
C PRO A 45 13.78 -0.18 6.40
N LEU A 46 12.83 0.69 6.07
CA LEU A 46 11.56 0.36 5.43
C LEU A 46 11.64 0.73 3.94
N ASP A 47 11.57 -0.28 3.08
CA ASP A 47 11.56 -0.11 1.63
C ASP A 47 10.13 -0.25 1.11
N ILE A 48 9.61 0.78 0.47
CA ILE A 48 8.18 0.90 0.12
C ILE A 48 8.01 0.71 -1.38
N HIS A 49 7.16 -0.25 -1.74
CA HIS A 49 6.85 -0.64 -3.10
C HIS A 49 5.34 -0.54 -3.34
N ASP A 50 4.91 0.50 -4.05
CA ASP A 50 3.51 0.64 -4.44
C ASP A 50 3.24 -0.15 -5.73
N MET A 51 2.36 -1.15 -5.62
CA MET A 51 1.90 -1.98 -6.74
C MET A 51 0.58 -1.42 -7.31
N ASP A 52 0.08 -2.05 -8.37
CA ASP A 52 -1.24 -1.72 -8.92
C ASP A 52 -2.34 -1.89 -7.87
N ALA A 53 -2.92 -0.76 -7.46
CA ALA A 53 -3.91 -0.73 -6.40
C ALA A 53 -5.28 -1.16 -6.94
N VAL A 54 -5.72 -2.37 -6.58
CA VAL A 54 -7.04 -2.92 -6.96
C VAL A 54 -7.90 -3.19 -5.73
N PRO A 55 -9.25 -3.16 -5.84
CA PRO A 55 -10.09 -3.73 -4.79
C PRO A 55 -9.69 -5.20 -4.56
N SER A 56 -9.64 -5.66 -3.31
CA SER A 56 -9.24 -7.04 -3.01
C SER A 56 -10.17 -8.07 -3.67
N ALA A 57 -11.45 -7.72 -3.89
CA ALA A 57 -12.39 -8.55 -4.65
C ALA A 57 -12.03 -8.69 -6.14
N ASN A 58 -11.18 -7.82 -6.67
CA ASN A 58 -10.72 -7.80 -8.06
C ASN A 58 -9.26 -8.26 -8.18
N LEU A 59 -8.66 -8.78 -7.11
CA LEU A 59 -7.30 -9.32 -7.16
C LEU A 59 -7.28 -10.56 -8.06
N THR A 60 -6.32 -10.64 -8.97
CA THR A 60 -6.18 -11.75 -9.92
C THR A 60 -4.85 -12.47 -9.67
N PHE A 61 -4.71 -13.69 -10.21
CA PHE A 61 -3.43 -14.39 -10.20
C PHE A 61 -2.31 -13.62 -10.89
N ALA A 62 -2.62 -12.82 -11.92
CA ALA A 62 -1.62 -11.98 -12.58
C ALA A 62 -1.03 -10.93 -11.62
N HIS A 63 -1.87 -10.30 -10.79
CA HIS A 63 -1.39 -9.36 -9.76
C HIS A 63 -0.53 -10.07 -8.69
N VAL A 64 -0.91 -11.29 -8.29
CA VAL A 64 -0.15 -12.08 -7.31
C VAL A 64 1.21 -12.50 -7.85
N LEU A 65 1.27 -12.93 -9.11
CA LEU A 65 2.55 -13.27 -9.75
C LEU A 65 3.45 -12.04 -9.90
N ALA A 66 2.91 -10.89 -10.31
CA ALA A 66 3.67 -9.64 -10.38
C ALA A 66 4.25 -9.22 -9.02
N LEU A 67 3.50 -9.43 -7.93
CA LEU A 67 3.99 -9.21 -6.57
C LEU A 67 5.14 -10.17 -6.23
N ALA A 68 4.99 -11.47 -6.53
CA ALA A 68 6.02 -12.47 -6.26
C ALA A 68 7.31 -12.19 -7.03
N ASP A 69 7.19 -11.81 -8.30
CA ASP A 69 8.33 -11.42 -9.15
C ASP A 69 9.03 -10.16 -8.60
N SER A 70 8.28 -9.19 -8.07
CA SER A 70 8.84 -7.97 -7.47
C SER A 70 9.50 -8.19 -6.12
N ALA A 71 9.19 -9.29 -5.44
CA ALA A 71 9.71 -9.64 -4.12
C ALA A 71 10.85 -10.69 -4.15
N SER A 72 11.21 -11.19 -5.34
CA SER A 72 12.25 -12.20 -5.55
C SER A 72 13.64 -11.56 -5.70
#